data_AF-A0AAV0U975-F1
#
_entry.id   AF-A0AAV0U975-F1
#
_cell.length_a   1.000
_cell.length_b   1.000
_cell.length_c   1.000
_cell.angle_alpha   90.00
_cell.angle_beta   90.00
_cell.angle_gamma   90.00
#
_symmetry.space_group_name_H-M   'P 1'
#
loop_
_entity.id
_entity.type
_entity.pdbx_description
1 polymer ?
#
loop_
_entity_poly.entity_id
_entity_poly.type
_entity_poly.pdbx_seq_one_letter_code
_entity_poly.pdbx_strand_id
1 'polypeptide(L)'
;MRRFYVAEDLTPKKLEVEVTVPEKFSLTRFLSKGLVDGEEERMDDPVANATNESDVSAAVDTADEALVAQLVAMGFSENGCKHAAIATGKSNAEAAMEWIFSHMNDPDFDHPPSPARPGSKAAGESVNMDIVSSPMAMGFAESHAKCALKQTGNDPDRAAEWLFSRIADLDSAVADCDRGVVPPAASSGVDESSENRSDSKVVGDFSLVGFISHVGKNTNSGHYVCHMKKDGRWVIFNDDKVAVSQEPPLGAGYLYLFRRTDPQS
;
A
#
# COMPACT_ATOMS: atom_id res chain seq x y z
N MET A 1 -4.14 0.93 -20.37
CA MET A 1 -2.85 0.56 -21.00
C MET A 1 -1.75 1.49 -20.49
N ARG A 2 -0.58 0.99 -20.07
CA ARG A 2 0.56 1.84 -19.71
C ARG A 2 1.30 2.27 -20.97
N ARG A 3 0.83 3.34 -21.62
CA ARG A 3 1.37 3.87 -22.90
C ARG A 3 2.25 5.11 -22.73
N PHE A 4 2.70 5.39 -21.52
CA PHE A 4 3.59 6.49 -21.23
C PHE A 4 4.82 5.93 -20.51
N TYR A 5 5.99 6.40 -20.92
CA TYR A 5 7.26 6.04 -20.30
C TYR A 5 8.10 7.31 -20.09
N VAL A 6 9.02 7.23 -19.15
CA VAL A 6 10.00 8.28 -18.90
C VAL A 6 11.23 7.92 -19.71
N ALA A 7 11.64 8.79 -20.62
CA ALA A 7 12.87 8.60 -21.38
C ALA A 7 14.10 8.96 -20.53
N GLU A 8 15.30 8.68 -21.04
CA GLU A 8 16.58 8.95 -20.35
C GLU A 8 16.77 10.43 -19.98
N ASP A 9 16.11 11.33 -20.73
CA ASP A 9 16.08 12.77 -20.49
C ASP A 9 15.05 13.20 -19.42
N LEU A 10 14.46 12.25 -18.69
CA LEU A 10 13.35 12.43 -17.74
C LEU A 10 12.09 13.06 -18.36
N THR A 11 11.99 13.10 -19.69
CA THR A 11 10.79 13.62 -20.35
C THR A 11 9.75 12.49 -20.51
N PRO A 12 8.48 12.76 -20.20
CA PRO A 12 7.42 11.79 -20.41
C PRO A 12 7.12 11.70 -21.91
N LYS A 13 7.30 10.51 -22.49
CA LYS A 13 7.01 10.21 -23.90
C LYS A 13 5.85 9.24 -24.02
N LYS A 14 5.03 9.45 -25.05
CA LYS A 14 3.93 8.56 -25.40
C LYS A 14 4.45 7.43 -26.30
N LEU A 15 4.12 6.20 -25.94
CA LEU A 15 4.38 5.03 -26.74
C LEU A 15 3.27 4.87 -27.79
N GLU A 16 3.61 5.14 -29.05
CA GLU A 16 2.73 4.93 -30.22
C GLU A 16 2.77 3.46 -30.63
N VAL A 17 2.11 2.60 -29.85
CA VAL A 17 1.99 1.16 -30.15
C VAL A 17 0.52 0.80 -30.31
N GLU A 18 0.23 0.12 -31.42
CA GLU A 18 -1.06 -0.52 -31.65
C GLU A 18 -1.09 -1.88 -30.94
N VAL A 19 -2.03 -2.03 -30.02
CA VAL A 19 -2.20 -3.28 -29.27
C VAL A 19 -3.52 -3.90 -29.65
N THR A 20 -3.51 -5.03 -30.36
CA THR A 20 -4.74 -5.73 -30.72
C THR A 20 -5.45 -6.23 -29.45
N VAL A 21 -6.50 -5.53 -29.06
CA VAL A 21 -7.29 -5.89 -27.88
C VAL A 21 -8.44 -6.81 -28.31
N PRO A 22 -8.56 -8.01 -27.72
CA PRO A 22 -9.66 -8.92 -28.03
C PRO A 22 -11.00 -8.35 -27.55
N GLU A 23 -12.07 -8.56 -28.33
CA GLU A 23 -13.43 -8.17 -27.92
C GLU A 23 -13.97 -9.00 -26.76
N LYS A 24 -13.48 -10.24 -26.60
CA LYS A 24 -13.85 -11.14 -25.52
C LYS A 24 -12.60 -11.82 -24.99
N PHE A 25 -12.44 -11.86 -23.67
CA PHE A 25 -11.36 -12.60 -23.05
C PHE A 25 -11.74 -13.04 -21.63
N SER A 26 -11.01 -14.03 -21.13
CA SER A 26 -11.22 -14.62 -19.82
C SER A 26 -10.00 -14.38 -18.94
N LEU A 27 -10.22 -13.95 -17.69
CA LEU A 27 -9.15 -13.67 -16.72
C LEU A 27 -8.87 -14.84 -15.76
N THR A 28 -9.55 -15.97 -15.95
CA THR A 28 -9.47 -17.16 -15.08
C THR A 28 -8.04 -17.58 -14.73
N ARG A 29 -7.12 -17.46 -15.69
CA ARG A 29 -5.71 -17.86 -15.52
C ARG A 29 -4.95 -16.99 -14.50
N PHE A 30 -5.40 -15.76 -14.28
CA PHE A 30 -4.74 -14.79 -13.40
C PHE A 30 -5.29 -14.79 -11.99
N LEU A 31 -6.25 -15.67 -11.69
CA LEU A 31 -6.79 -15.80 -10.33
C LEU A 31 -5.71 -16.40 -9.41
N SER A 32 -5.36 -15.67 -8.36
CA SER A 32 -4.50 -16.18 -7.30
C SER A 32 -5.21 -17.30 -6.55
N LYS A 33 -4.49 -18.38 -6.26
CA LYS A 33 -5.01 -19.51 -5.49
C LYS A 33 -4.78 -19.36 -3.97
N GLY A 34 -4.24 -18.22 -3.54
CA GLY A 34 -3.76 -18.03 -2.17
C GLY A 34 -2.48 -18.82 -1.92
N LEU A 35 -2.16 -19.00 -0.64
CA LEU A 35 -1.11 -19.90 -0.17
C LEU A 35 -1.44 -21.34 -0.58
N VAL A 36 -0.52 -22.02 -1.25
CA VAL A 36 -0.72 -23.38 -1.76
C VAL A 36 -0.12 -24.41 -0.79
N ASP A 37 -0.75 -25.59 -0.69
CA ASP A 37 -0.21 -26.73 0.07
C ASP A 37 1.23 -27.04 -0.37
N GLY A 38 2.19 -26.84 0.53
CA GLY A 38 3.63 -27.03 0.30
C GLY A 38 4.44 -25.74 0.14
N GLU A 39 3.80 -24.57 0.18
CA GLU A 39 4.47 -23.28 0.36
C GLU A 39 4.67 -23.01 1.86
N GLU A 40 5.90 -22.70 2.26
CA GLU A 40 6.19 -22.21 3.61
C GLU A 40 6.03 -20.69 3.60
N GLU A 41 5.16 -20.19 4.48
CA GLU A 41 5.01 -18.76 4.70
C GLU A 41 6.36 -18.22 5.16
N ARG A 42 6.85 -17.18 4.47
CA ARG A 42 8.04 -16.47 4.92
C ARG A 42 7.69 -15.91 6.30
N MET A 43 8.42 -16.34 7.34
CA MET A 43 8.40 -15.60 8.60
C MET A 43 8.75 -14.17 8.25
N ASP A 44 7.82 -13.25 8.50
CA ASP A 44 8.17 -11.85 8.51
C ASP A 44 9.37 -11.72 9.45
N ASP A 45 10.45 -11.09 8.96
CA ASP A 45 11.52 -10.62 9.83
C ASP A 45 10.83 -9.97 11.03
N PRO A 46 11.23 -10.24 12.28
CA PRO A 46 10.49 -9.80 13.46
C PRO A 46 10.34 -8.29 13.41
N VAL A 47 9.25 -7.85 12.79
CA VAL A 47 8.64 -6.57 13.04
C VAL A 47 8.43 -6.64 14.53
N ALA A 48 9.03 -5.69 15.23
CA ALA A 48 8.82 -5.46 16.64
C ALA A 48 7.36 -5.02 16.91
N ASN A 49 6.38 -5.75 16.35
CA ASN A 49 4.98 -5.74 16.70
C ASN A 49 4.83 -6.63 17.92
N ALA A 50 5.03 -5.96 19.05
CA ALA A 50 4.52 -6.30 20.35
C ALA A 50 3.17 -7.04 20.27
N THR A 51 3.20 -8.37 20.34
CA THR A 51 2.06 -9.15 20.82
C THR A 51 2.56 -10.22 21.78
N ASN A 52 2.43 -9.87 23.06
CA ASN A 52 2.21 -10.78 24.18
C ASN A 52 3.24 -11.90 24.39
N GLU A 53 4.47 -11.53 24.72
CA GLU A 53 5.08 -12.13 25.91
C GLU A 53 4.58 -11.37 27.14
N SER A 54 3.42 -11.80 27.65
CA SER A 54 3.16 -11.66 29.06
C SER A 54 4.21 -12.47 29.82
N ASP A 55 4.94 -11.78 30.70
CA ASP A 55 5.92 -12.28 31.66
C ASP A 55 7.35 -12.58 31.16
N VAL A 56 8.04 -11.58 30.63
CA VAL A 56 9.40 -11.27 31.11
C VAL A 56 9.62 -9.77 31.20
N SER A 57 9.52 -9.26 32.43
CA SER A 57 10.29 -8.15 32.97
C SER A 57 10.83 -7.13 31.96
N ALA A 58 10.17 -5.98 31.92
CA ALA A 58 10.78 -4.71 31.53
C ALA A 58 12.11 -4.48 32.25
N ALA A 59 13.20 -4.95 31.65
CA ALA A 59 14.54 -4.48 31.89
C ALA A 59 14.96 -3.72 30.64
N VAL A 60 15.19 -2.43 30.82
CA VAL A 60 15.88 -1.60 29.85
C VAL A 60 17.25 -2.23 29.64
N ASP A 61 17.41 -3.05 28.60
CA ASP A 61 18.70 -3.65 28.26
C ASP A 61 19.57 -2.61 27.58
N THR A 62 20.14 -1.74 28.41
CA THR A 62 21.28 -0.91 28.05
C THR A 62 22.35 -1.83 27.46
N ALA A 63 22.66 -1.63 26.16
CA ALA A 63 23.83 -2.26 25.55
C ALA A 63 25.04 -2.00 26.45
N ASP A 64 25.86 -3.04 26.70
CA ASP A 64 27.04 -2.89 27.51
C ASP A 64 28.00 -1.90 26.83
N GLU A 65 28.09 -0.69 27.36
CA GLU A 65 28.90 0.38 26.80
C GLU A 65 30.38 0.00 26.70
N ALA A 66 30.87 -0.92 27.54
CA ALA A 66 32.23 -1.43 27.48
C ALA A 66 32.44 -2.35 26.25
N LEU A 67 31.47 -3.21 25.94
CA LEU A 67 31.49 -4.09 24.77
C LEU A 67 31.36 -3.26 23.48
N VAL A 68 30.44 -2.29 23.47
CA VAL A 68 30.25 -1.37 22.34
C VAL A 68 31.52 -0.52 22.12
N ALA A 69 32.15 0.00 23.17
CA ALA A 69 33.39 0.76 23.05
C ALA A 69 34.56 -0.09 22.51
N GLN A 70 34.65 -1.37 22.90
CA GLN A 70 35.67 -2.29 22.37
C GLN A 70 35.46 -2.57 20.87
N LEU A 71 34.22 -2.81 20.44
CA LEU A 71 33.89 -3.09 19.04
C LEU A 71 34.02 -1.82 18.17
N VAL A 72 33.66 -0.65 18.70
CA VAL A 72 33.89 0.64 18.03
C VAL A 72 35.40 0.92 17.91
N ALA A 73 36.20 0.59 18.93
CA ALA A 73 37.65 0.70 18.85
C ALA A 73 38.28 -0.25 17.79
N MET A 74 37.59 -1.33 17.43
CA MET A 74 37.97 -2.24 16.34
C MET A 74 37.55 -1.74 14.95
N GLY A 75 36.76 -0.66 14.87
CA GLY A 75 36.37 -0.01 13.61
C GLY A 75 34.94 -0.31 13.14
N PHE A 76 34.10 -0.94 13.97
CA PHE A 76 32.69 -1.18 13.67
C PHE A 76 31.81 0.03 14.03
N SER A 77 30.66 0.16 13.37
CA SER A 77 29.73 1.28 13.61
C SER A 77 29.08 1.19 14.99
N GLU A 78 28.85 2.34 15.63
CA GLU A 78 28.28 2.37 16.98
C GLU A 78 26.88 1.74 17.06
N ASN A 79 26.07 1.90 16.00
CA ASN A 79 24.71 1.35 15.95
C ASN A 79 24.72 -0.17 15.71
N GLY A 80 25.57 -0.66 14.81
CA GLY A 80 25.76 -2.08 14.58
C GLY A 80 26.31 -2.82 15.79
N CYS A 81 27.23 -2.18 16.54
CA CYS A 81 27.73 -2.69 17.82
C CYS A 81 26.63 -2.79 18.88
N LYS A 82 25.71 -1.83 18.93
CA LYS A 82 24.56 -1.87 19.86
C LYS A 82 23.58 -2.98 19.46
N HIS A 83 23.28 -3.15 18.17
CA HIS A 83 22.47 -4.28 17.69
C HIS A 83 23.09 -5.63 18.02
N ALA A 84 24.39 -5.78 17.79
CA ALA A 84 25.12 -7.00 18.12
C ALA A 84 25.12 -7.29 19.62
N ALA A 85 25.31 -6.26 20.46
CA ALA A 85 25.26 -6.39 21.92
C ALA A 85 23.89 -6.84 22.43
N ILE A 86 22.81 -6.36 21.79
CA ILE A 86 21.42 -6.71 22.13
C ILE A 86 21.09 -8.12 21.62
N ALA A 87 21.41 -8.43 20.37
CA ALA A 87 21.11 -9.72 19.74
C ALA A 87 21.86 -10.89 20.36
N THR A 88 23.08 -10.65 20.87
CA THR A 88 23.89 -11.65 21.55
C THR A 88 23.67 -11.70 23.07
N GLY A 89 22.71 -10.92 23.59
CA GLY A 89 22.32 -10.95 25.01
C GLY A 89 23.43 -10.56 25.98
N LYS A 90 24.29 -9.58 25.62
CA LYS A 90 25.46 -9.15 26.40
C LYS A 90 26.52 -10.25 26.60
N SER A 91 26.67 -11.15 25.64
CA SER A 91 27.76 -12.14 25.64
C SER A 91 29.07 -11.57 25.07
N ASN A 92 30.16 -12.33 25.22
CA ASN A 92 31.55 -11.97 24.91
C ASN A 92 31.74 -11.23 23.57
N ALA A 93 32.80 -10.42 23.47
CA ALA A 93 33.12 -9.61 22.29
C ALA A 93 33.23 -10.44 20.99
N GLU A 94 33.66 -11.70 21.07
CA GLU A 94 33.76 -12.61 19.94
C GLU A 94 32.38 -13.02 19.38
N ALA A 95 31.37 -13.20 20.23
CA ALA A 95 30.02 -13.56 19.79
C ALA A 95 29.33 -12.37 19.10
N ALA A 96 29.52 -11.17 19.64
CA ALA A 96 29.05 -9.95 19.01
C ALA A 96 29.77 -9.68 17.67
N MET A 97 31.07 -9.99 17.58
CA MET A 97 31.83 -9.88 16.33
C MET A 97 31.34 -10.85 15.25
N GLU A 98 31.05 -12.11 15.60
CA GLU A 98 30.48 -13.10 14.68
C GLU A 98 29.10 -12.66 14.17
N TRP A 99 28.28 -12.09 15.07
CA TRP A 99 26.98 -11.53 14.71
C TRP A 99 27.11 -10.34 13.76
N ILE A 100 28.06 -9.43 14.03
CA ILE A 100 28.37 -8.29 13.15
C ILE A 100 28.80 -8.80 11.78
N PHE A 101 29.71 -9.76 11.67
CA PHE A 101 30.14 -10.25 10.36
C PHE A 101 29.00 -10.90 9.56
N SER A 102 28.03 -11.50 10.25
CA SER A 102 26.87 -12.11 9.61
C SER A 102 25.84 -11.08 9.13
N HIS A 103 25.78 -9.89 9.75
CA HIS A 103 24.75 -8.88 9.50
C HIS A 103 25.29 -7.51 9.03
N MET A 104 26.61 -7.33 8.87
CA MET A 104 27.22 -6.03 8.50
C MET A 104 26.87 -5.55 7.10
N ASN A 105 26.40 -6.45 6.24
CA ASN A 105 25.96 -6.11 4.88
C ASN A 105 24.45 -5.87 4.81
N ASP A 106 23.73 -5.99 5.93
CA ASP A 106 22.31 -5.74 5.97
C ASP A 106 22.04 -4.24 5.93
N PRO A 107 21.05 -3.79 5.14
CA PRO A 107 20.73 -2.37 4.98
C PRO A 107 20.31 -1.69 6.30
N ASP A 108 19.88 -2.48 7.29
CA ASP A 108 19.41 -2.00 8.59
C ASP A 108 20.47 -2.04 9.70
N PHE A 109 21.69 -2.55 9.42
CA PHE A 109 22.76 -2.72 10.40
C PHE A 109 23.16 -1.42 11.13
N ASP A 110 23.18 -0.32 10.38
CA ASP A 110 23.54 1.01 10.90
C ASP A 110 22.33 1.84 11.37
N HIS A 111 21.12 1.30 11.26
CA HIS A 111 19.94 1.98 11.78
C HIS A 111 20.05 2.04 13.30
N PRO A 112 19.77 3.18 13.96
CA PRO A 112 19.82 3.25 15.41
C PRO A 112 18.93 2.13 16.01
N PRO A 113 19.46 1.30 16.93
CA PRO A 113 18.63 0.34 17.64
C PRO A 113 17.53 1.15 18.31
N SER A 114 16.28 0.76 18.08
CA SER A 114 15.10 1.55 18.44
C SER A 114 15.33 2.22 19.79
N PRO A 115 15.66 3.53 19.83
CA PRO A 115 15.59 4.23 21.09
C PRO A 115 14.13 4.09 21.47
N ALA A 116 13.84 3.64 22.71
CA ALA A 116 12.51 3.74 23.28
C ALA A 116 11.91 5.05 22.77
N ARG A 117 10.95 4.89 21.83
CA ARG A 117 10.56 5.93 20.87
C ARG A 117 10.61 7.24 21.63
N PRO A 118 11.47 8.22 21.30
CA PRO A 118 11.41 9.49 21.99
C PRO A 118 9.96 9.89 21.81
N GLY A 119 9.20 9.84 22.90
CA GLY A 119 7.77 10.04 22.85
C GLY A 119 7.67 11.39 22.19
N SER A 120 7.28 11.40 20.91
CA SER A 120 6.78 12.58 20.26
C SER A 120 5.77 13.04 21.27
N LYS A 121 6.10 14.10 21.99
CA LYS A 121 5.21 14.68 22.98
C LYS A 121 3.95 14.93 22.16
N ALA A 122 3.01 14.00 22.29
CA ALA A 122 1.64 14.22 21.96
C ALA A 122 1.27 15.29 22.97
N ALA A 123 1.52 16.55 22.58
CA ALA A 123 0.67 17.61 23.01
C ALA A 123 -0.73 17.05 22.79
N GLY A 124 -1.41 16.76 23.88
CA GLY A 124 -2.79 16.35 23.86
C GLY A 124 -3.59 17.50 23.28
N GLU A 125 -3.60 17.61 21.95
CA GLU A 125 -4.54 18.44 21.25
C GLU A 125 -5.82 17.63 21.22
N SER A 126 -6.74 18.04 22.09
CA SER A 126 -8.12 17.63 22.09
C SER A 126 -8.64 17.54 20.66
N VAL A 127 -9.27 16.41 20.33
CA VAL A 127 -9.99 16.25 19.05
C VAL A 127 -10.94 17.42 18.89
N ASN A 128 -10.81 18.15 17.79
CA ASN A 128 -11.72 19.25 17.51
C ASN A 128 -13.09 18.68 17.09
N MET A 129 -14.06 18.77 17.99
CA MET A 129 -15.42 18.22 17.78
C MET A 129 -16.17 18.89 16.62
N ASP A 130 -15.78 20.11 16.21
CA ASP A 130 -16.37 20.75 15.04
C ASP A 130 -15.94 20.05 13.74
N ILE A 131 -14.71 19.51 13.70
CA ILE A 131 -14.13 18.82 12.54
C ILE A 131 -14.65 17.38 12.42
N VAL A 132 -15.06 16.77 13.54
CA VAL A 132 -15.68 15.42 13.59
C VAL A 132 -16.96 15.36 12.74
N SER A 133 -17.67 16.48 12.59
CA SER A 133 -18.90 16.55 11.80
C SER A 133 -18.67 16.25 10.31
N SER A 134 -17.50 16.57 9.74
CA SER A 134 -17.20 16.37 8.32
C SER A 134 -17.07 14.88 7.96
N PRO A 135 -16.28 14.04 8.68
CA PRO A 135 -16.31 12.59 8.49
C PRO A 135 -17.68 11.96 8.78
N MET A 136 -18.41 12.44 9.79
CA MET A 136 -19.75 11.92 10.07
C MET A 136 -20.74 12.22 8.93
N ALA A 137 -20.63 13.38 8.29
CA ALA A 137 -21.44 13.72 7.12
C ALA A 137 -21.13 12.83 5.90
N MET A 138 -19.92 12.26 5.82
CA MET A 138 -19.55 11.25 4.82
C MET A 138 -20.08 9.84 5.13
N GLY A 139 -20.69 9.64 6.31
CA GLY A 139 -21.27 8.37 6.74
C GLY A 139 -20.39 7.53 7.68
N PHE A 140 -19.30 8.09 8.20
CA PHE A 140 -18.46 7.39 9.19
C PHE A 140 -19.00 7.55 10.61
N ALA A 141 -18.77 6.55 11.47
CA ALA A 141 -19.15 6.63 12.87
C ALA A 141 -18.31 7.67 13.63
N GLU A 142 -18.87 8.23 14.71
CA GLU A 142 -18.20 9.25 15.52
C GLU A 142 -16.90 8.74 16.16
N SER A 143 -16.86 7.46 16.56
CA SER A 143 -15.66 6.78 17.08
C SER A 143 -14.54 6.73 16.04
N HIS A 144 -14.89 6.39 14.80
CA HIS A 144 -13.97 6.31 13.67
C HIS A 144 -13.39 7.68 13.32
N ALA A 145 -14.25 8.70 13.25
CA ALA A 145 -13.86 10.08 12.98
C ALA A 145 -12.91 10.63 14.07
N LYS A 146 -13.18 10.34 15.35
CA LYS A 146 -12.31 10.74 16.46
C LYS A 146 -10.95 10.04 16.42
N CYS A 147 -10.91 8.74 16.13
CA CYS A 147 -9.65 8.00 15.97
C CYS A 147 -8.82 8.57 14.80
N ALA A 148 -9.44 8.81 13.64
CA ALA A 148 -8.76 9.39 12.49
C ALA A 148 -8.17 10.77 12.81
N LEU A 149 -8.94 11.67 13.44
CA LEU A 149 -8.48 13.00 13.80
C LEU A 149 -7.35 13.01 14.85
N LYS A 150 -7.33 12.03 15.75
CA LYS A 150 -6.20 11.82 16.67
C LYS A 150 -4.92 11.45 15.93
N GLN A 151 -5.02 10.61 14.89
CA GLN A 151 -3.86 10.14 14.12
C GLN A 151 -3.36 11.18 13.11
N THR A 152 -4.24 12.07 12.64
CA THR A 152 -3.91 13.05 11.59
C THR A 152 -3.63 14.45 12.11
N GLY A 153 -3.71 14.66 13.43
CA GLY A 153 -3.45 15.96 14.05
C GLY A 153 -4.54 16.98 13.72
N ASN A 154 -5.81 16.59 13.83
CA ASN A 154 -7.00 17.43 13.57
C ASN A 154 -7.15 17.95 12.11
N ASP A 155 -6.50 17.32 11.13
CA ASP A 155 -6.67 17.64 9.71
C ASP A 155 -7.84 16.81 9.10
N PRO A 156 -8.91 17.43 8.56
CA PRO A 156 -10.06 16.74 8.00
C PRO A 156 -9.77 15.95 6.72
N ASP A 157 -8.92 16.48 5.84
CA ASP A 157 -8.62 15.85 4.55
C ASP A 157 -7.76 14.59 4.76
N ARG A 158 -6.77 14.70 5.64
CA ARG A 158 -5.95 13.55 6.04
C ARG A 158 -6.75 12.53 6.84
N ALA A 159 -7.69 12.97 7.68
CA ALA A 159 -8.59 12.08 8.40
C ALA A 159 -9.49 11.29 7.43
N ALA A 160 -10.02 11.95 6.40
CA ALA A 160 -10.79 11.28 5.35
C ALA A 160 -9.94 10.23 4.62
N GLU A 161 -8.72 10.57 4.20
CA GLU A 161 -7.78 9.62 3.57
C GLU A 161 -7.47 8.43 4.47
N TRP A 162 -7.23 8.69 5.76
CA TRP A 162 -6.97 7.65 6.75
C TRP A 162 -8.15 6.69 6.91
N LEU A 163 -9.38 7.23 6.93
CA LEU A 163 -10.62 6.44 7.00
C LEU A 163 -10.84 5.62 5.72
N PHE A 164 -10.68 6.21 4.54
CA PHE A 164 -10.89 5.51 3.27
C PHE A 164 -9.85 4.43 3.01
N SER A 165 -8.59 4.65 3.40
CA SER A 165 -7.54 3.63 3.29
C SER A 165 -7.78 2.42 4.19
N ARG A 166 -8.59 2.55 5.24
CA ARG A 166 -8.89 1.51 6.24
C ARG A 166 -10.35 1.11 6.30
N ILE A 167 -11.17 1.48 5.31
CA ILE A 167 -12.62 1.23 5.34
C ILE A 167 -12.98 -0.27 5.50
N ALA A 168 -12.10 -1.16 5.03
CA ALA A 168 -12.28 -2.61 5.16
C ALA A 168 -12.07 -3.13 6.59
N ASP A 169 -11.21 -2.48 7.37
CA ASP A 169 -10.82 -2.89 8.72
C ASP A 169 -10.91 -1.72 9.72
N LEU A 170 -11.98 -0.94 9.58
CA LEU A 170 -12.12 0.32 10.30
C LEU A 170 -12.34 0.09 11.80
N ASP A 171 -13.05 -0.98 12.15
CA ASP A 171 -13.36 -1.31 13.54
C ASP A 171 -12.13 -1.81 14.32
N SER A 172 -11.26 -2.61 13.69
CA SER A 172 -10.00 -3.03 14.34
C SER A 172 -9.02 -1.87 14.46
N ALA A 173 -8.89 -1.04 13.42
CA ALA A 173 -8.05 0.16 13.46
C ALA A 173 -8.48 1.14 14.57
N VAL A 174 -9.78 1.21 14.87
CA VAL A 174 -10.33 2.04 15.94
C VAL A 174 -10.14 1.42 17.31
N ALA A 175 -10.23 0.09 17.42
CA ALA A 175 -9.84 -0.63 18.63
C ALA A 175 -8.36 -0.43 19.00
N ASP A 176 -7.48 -0.26 18.01
CA ASP A 176 -6.06 0.03 18.23
C ASP A 176 -5.82 1.48 18.68
N CYS A 177 -6.57 2.42 18.09
CA CYS A 177 -6.61 3.82 18.54
C CYS A 177 -7.01 3.96 20.03
N ASP A 178 -7.99 3.18 20.48
CA ASP A 178 -8.47 3.23 21.87
C ASP A 178 -7.50 2.54 22.84
N ARG A 179 -6.71 1.56 22.37
CA ARG A 179 -5.63 0.92 23.14
C ARG A 179 -4.35 1.77 23.23
N GLY A 180 -4.30 2.94 22.59
CA GLY A 180 -3.12 3.81 22.57
C GLY A 180 -1.96 3.23 21.76
N VAL A 181 -2.22 2.19 20.97
CA VAL A 181 -1.28 1.65 20.00
C VAL A 181 -1.38 2.56 18.79
N VAL A 182 -0.38 3.41 18.58
CA VAL A 182 -0.28 4.16 17.33
C VAL A 182 0.01 3.12 16.25
N PRO A 183 -0.91 2.86 15.30
CA PRO A 183 -0.64 1.89 14.26
C PRO A 183 0.60 2.37 13.47
N PRO A 184 1.56 1.48 13.18
CA PRO A 184 2.71 1.85 12.39
C PRO A 184 2.25 2.42 11.05
N ALA A 185 3.00 3.42 10.58
CA ALA A 185 2.75 4.04 9.29
C ALA A 185 2.77 2.96 8.19
N ALA A 186 1.60 2.73 7.59
CA ALA A 186 1.37 2.00 6.35
C ALA A 186 2.28 0.78 6.10
N SER A 187 2.05 -0.31 6.83
CA SER A 187 2.23 -1.65 6.25
C SER A 187 0.89 -2.06 5.62
N SER A 188 0.84 -2.07 4.29
CA SER A 188 -0.25 -2.67 3.53
C SER A 188 -0.16 -4.20 3.65
N GLY A 189 -0.36 -4.74 4.85
CA GLY A 189 -0.66 -6.15 5.08
C GLY A 189 -2.11 -6.36 4.70
N VAL A 190 -2.33 -7.07 3.59
CA VAL A 190 -3.67 -7.37 3.10
C VAL A 190 -4.19 -8.54 3.93
N ASP A 191 -4.76 -8.25 5.09
CA ASP A 191 -5.39 -9.27 5.93
C ASP A 191 -6.56 -9.92 5.16
N GLU A 192 -6.55 -11.25 5.11
CA GLU A 192 -7.33 -12.08 4.19
C GLU A 192 -8.80 -12.25 4.61
N SER A 193 -9.40 -11.23 5.23
CA SER A 193 -10.82 -11.20 5.61
C SER A 193 -11.58 -10.09 4.88
N SER A 194 -11.34 -9.97 3.58
CA SER A 194 -12.11 -9.11 2.68
C SER A 194 -13.49 -9.71 2.33
N GLU A 195 -14.35 -9.93 3.32
CA GLU A 195 -15.77 -10.26 3.09
C GLU A 195 -16.59 -9.03 2.65
N ASN A 196 -16.04 -7.81 2.80
CA ASN A 196 -16.72 -6.55 2.52
C ASN A 196 -16.29 -5.83 1.23
N ARG A 197 -15.36 -6.39 0.46
CA ARG A 197 -15.25 -5.95 -0.94
C ARG A 197 -16.38 -6.60 -1.69
N SER A 198 -17.12 -5.83 -2.48
CA SER A 198 -18.08 -6.32 -3.48
C SER A 198 -17.41 -7.16 -4.59
N ASP A 199 -16.24 -7.74 -4.31
CA ASP A 199 -15.48 -8.64 -5.15
C ASP A 199 -16.23 -9.96 -5.23
N SER A 200 -16.98 -10.10 -6.32
CA SER A 200 -17.57 -11.36 -6.69
C SER A 200 -16.46 -12.39 -6.93
N LYS A 201 -16.37 -13.41 -6.08
CA LYS A 201 -15.48 -14.57 -6.22
C LYS A 201 -15.68 -15.37 -7.53
N VAL A 202 -16.73 -15.07 -8.29
CA VAL A 202 -17.03 -15.70 -9.58
C VAL A 202 -16.14 -15.15 -10.68
N VAL A 203 -15.36 -16.06 -11.26
CA VAL A 203 -14.63 -15.90 -12.51
C VAL A 203 -15.63 -15.68 -13.63
N GLY A 204 -15.52 -14.55 -14.32
CA GLY A 204 -16.37 -14.26 -15.46
C GLY A 204 -15.60 -14.08 -16.75
N ASP A 205 -16.26 -14.42 -17.83
CA ASP A 205 -15.84 -13.98 -19.15
C ASP A 205 -16.14 -12.48 -19.29
N PHE A 206 -15.28 -11.76 -20.01
CA PHE A 206 -15.41 -10.32 -20.18
C PHE A 206 -15.64 -9.99 -21.65
N SER A 207 -16.51 -9.02 -21.89
CA SER A 207 -16.80 -8.48 -23.22
C SER A 207 -16.50 -6.98 -23.27
N LEU A 208 -15.90 -6.53 -24.36
CA LEU A 208 -15.57 -5.12 -24.55
C LEU A 208 -16.84 -4.30 -24.76
N VAL A 209 -17.04 -3.30 -23.91
CA VAL A 209 -18.17 -2.36 -23.99
C VAL A 209 -17.75 -1.04 -24.57
N GLY A 210 -16.52 -0.61 -24.28
CA GLY A 210 -16.04 0.66 -24.80
C GLY A 210 -14.57 0.87 -24.56
N PHE A 211 -14.02 1.89 -25.19
CA PHE A 211 -12.66 2.31 -24.97
C PHE A 211 -12.53 3.82 -25.19
N ILE A 212 -11.59 4.43 -24.46
CA ILE A 212 -11.26 5.84 -24.56
C ILE A 212 -9.89 5.94 -25.22
N SER A 213 -9.80 6.72 -26.29
CA SER A 213 -8.56 6.94 -27.04
C SER A 213 -8.04 8.35 -26.79
N HIS A 214 -6.75 8.46 -26.49
CA HIS A 214 -6.03 9.72 -26.50
C HIS A 214 -5.41 9.94 -27.88
N VAL A 215 -5.89 10.92 -28.63
CA VAL A 215 -5.40 11.28 -29.96
C VAL A 215 -4.40 12.42 -29.83
N GLY A 216 -3.13 12.15 -30.15
CA GLY A 216 -2.05 13.12 -30.00
C GLY A 216 -0.72 12.43 -29.71
N LYS A 217 0.39 13.07 -30.09
CA LYS A 217 1.76 12.55 -29.89
C LYS A 217 2.35 12.95 -28.53
N ASN A 218 1.84 14.05 -27.98
CA ASN A 218 2.36 14.62 -26.75
C ASN A 218 1.70 13.99 -25.54
N THR A 219 2.35 14.14 -24.40
CA THR A 219 1.84 13.76 -23.08
C THR A 219 1.03 14.90 -22.45
N ASN A 220 1.42 16.14 -22.71
CA ASN A 220 0.79 17.34 -22.17
C ASN A 220 -0.41 17.85 -22.98
N SER A 221 -0.62 17.32 -24.18
CA SER A 221 -1.74 17.73 -25.03
C SER A 221 -2.23 16.59 -25.93
N GLY A 222 -3.53 16.61 -26.19
CA GLY A 222 -4.19 15.75 -27.14
C GLY A 222 -5.71 15.80 -26.94
N HIS A 223 -6.41 15.00 -27.73
CA HIS A 223 -7.86 14.98 -27.79
C HIS A 223 -8.40 13.63 -27.35
N TYR A 224 -9.37 13.62 -26.44
CA TYR A 224 -9.98 12.38 -25.96
C TYR A 224 -11.26 12.10 -26.71
N VAL A 225 -11.35 10.89 -27.29
CA VAL A 225 -12.58 10.38 -27.91
C VAL A 225 -12.94 9.05 -27.29
N CYS A 226 -14.23 8.81 -27.13
CA CYS A 226 -14.74 7.57 -26.56
C CYS A 226 -15.47 6.78 -27.64
N HIS A 227 -15.22 5.47 -27.71
CA HIS A 227 -15.98 4.54 -28.53
C HIS A 227 -16.75 3.61 -27.61
N MET A 228 -18.06 3.52 -27.78
CA MET A 228 -18.93 2.64 -26.99
C MET A 228 -19.72 1.74 -27.92
N LYS A 229 -19.89 0.48 -27.53
CA LYS A 229 -20.73 -0.50 -28.22
C LYS A 229 -22.15 -0.39 -27.68
N LYS A 230 -23.08 0.14 -28.48
CA LYS A 230 -24.52 0.26 -28.18
C LYS A 230 -25.33 -0.54 -29.21
N ASP A 231 -26.24 -1.38 -28.75
CA ASP A 231 -27.09 -2.22 -29.61
C ASP A 231 -26.31 -2.99 -30.70
N GLY A 232 -25.14 -3.52 -30.32
CA GLY A 232 -24.25 -4.24 -31.24
C GLY A 232 -23.46 -3.38 -32.23
N ARG A 233 -23.65 -2.05 -32.22
CA ARG A 233 -22.96 -1.09 -33.09
C ARG A 233 -21.98 -0.23 -32.31
N TRP A 234 -20.86 0.11 -32.93
CA TRP A 234 -19.88 1.02 -32.34
C TRP A 234 -20.27 2.46 -32.61
N VAL A 235 -20.25 3.28 -31.57
CA VAL A 235 -20.57 4.71 -31.63
C VAL A 235 -19.38 5.48 -31.09
N ILE A 236 -18.88 6.44 -31.86
CA ILE A 236 -17.87 7.39 -31.43
C ILE A 236 -18.54 8.62 -30.82
N PHE A 237 -18.06 9.00 -29.64
CA PHE A 237 -18.40 10.23 -28.93
C PHE A 237 -17.17 11.12 -28.95
N ASN A 238 -17.29 12.23 -29.66
CA ASN A 238 -16.28 13.25 -29.81
C ASN A 238 -16.91 14.61 -29.49
N ASP A 239 -16.93 14.96 -28.21
CA ASP A 239 -17.64 16.12 -27.65
C ASP A 239 -19.10 16.16 -28.16
N ASP A 240 -19.49 17.22 -28.85
CA ASP A 240 -20.84 17.40 -29.41
C ASP A 240 -21.13 16.48 -30.63
N LYS A 241 -20.11 15.81 -31.17
CA LYS A 241 -20.23 14.96 -32.36
C LYS A 241 -20.38 13.50 -31.95
N VAL A 242 -21.55 12.94 -32.25
CA VAL A 242 -21.85 11.52 -32.07
C VAL A 242 -22.08 10.88 -33.44
N ALA A 243 -21.33 9.85 -33.76
CA ALA A 243 -21.44 9.14 -35.03
C ALA A 243 -21.31 7.63 -34.86
N VAL A 244 -21.87 6.87 -35.80
CA VAL A 244 -21.68 5.41 -35.85
C VAL A 244 -20.32 5.13 -36.48
N SER A 245 -19.45 4.42 -35.76
CA SER A 245 -18.14 3.99 -36.23
C SER A 245 -18.26 2.60 -36.84
N GLN A 246 -17.99 2.45 -38.14
CA GLN A 246 -18.00 1.14 -38.80
C GLN A 246 -16.75 0.32 -38.46
N GLU A 247 -15.59 0.98 -38.40
CA GLU A 247 -14.30 0.36 -38.11
C GLU A 247 -13.64 1.07 -36.92
N PRO A 248 -13.95 0.66 -35.68
CA PRO A 248 -13.38 1.30 -34.50
C PRO A 248 -11.88 0.95 -34.36
N PRO A 249 -11.00 1.92 -34.06
CA PRO A 249 -9.58 1.68 -33.86
C PRO A 249 -9.32 1.06 -32.46
N LEU A 250 -9.72 -0.20 -32.30
CA LEU A 250 -9.59 -0.95 -31.04
C LEU A 250 -8.14 -1.00 -30.56
N GLY A 251 -7.16 -0.93 -31.46
CA GLY A 251 -5.74 -0.97 -31.11
C GLY A 251 -5.18 0.30 -30.47
N ALA A 252 -5.85 1.44 -30.65
CA ALA A 252 -5.39 2.76 -30.23
C ALA A 252 -5.98 3.26 -28.90
N GLY A 253 -6.83 2.47 -28.24
CA GLY A 253 -7.52 2.85 -26.99
C GLY A 253 -6.59 2.94 -25.78
N TYR A 254 -6.59 4.06 -25.06
CA TYR A 254 -5.80 4.26 -23.85
C TYR A 254 -6.38 3.51 -22.63
N LEU A 255 -7.69 3.64 -22.43
CA LEU A 255 -8.46 2.94 -21.40
C LEU A 255 -9.51 2.05 -22.07
N TYR A 256 -9.64 0.81 -21.62
CA TYR A 256 -10.65 -0.12 -22.11
C TYR A 256 -11.61 -0.48 -20.99
N LEU A 257 -12.89 -0.51 -21.32
CA LEU A 257 -13.98 -0.86 -20.42
C LEU A 257 -14.54 -2.19 -20.86
N PHE A 258 -14.40 -3.18 -19.99
CA PHE A 258 -14.95 -4.50 -20.17
C PHE A 258 -16.08 -4.74 -19.19
N ARG A 259 -17.15 -5.37 -19.67
CA ARG A 259 -18.27 -5.82 -18.86
C ARG A 259 -18.22 -7.33 -18.77
N ARG A 260 -18.33 -7.84 -17.54
CA ARG A 260 -18.49 -9.25 -17.28
C ARG A 260 -19.76 -9.76 -17.97
N THR A 261 -19.64 -10.86 -18.72
CA THR A 261 -20.74 -11.47 -19.46
C THR A 261 -21.56 -12.44 -18.63
N ASP A 262 -21.12 -12.74 -17.41
CA ASP A 262 -21.90 -13.58 -16.51
C ASP A 262 -23.25 -12.91 -16.22
N PRO A 263 -24.36 -13.65 -16.33
CA PRO A 263 -25.61 -13.21 -15.77
C PRO A 263 -25.40 -13.12 -14.25
N GLN A 264 -25.36 -11.91 -13.71
CA GLN A 264 -25.75 -11.76 -12.31
C GLN A 264 -27.20 -12.25 -12.22
N SER A 265 -27.36 -13.42 -11.61
CA SER A 265 -28.60 -13.78 -10.92
C SER A 265 -28.85 -12.80 -9.79
#